data_AF-I4MZA8-F1
#
_entry.id   AF-I4MZA8-F1
#
_cell.length_a   1.000
_cell.length_b   1.000
_cell.length_c   1.000
_cell.angle_alpha   90.00
_cell.angle_beta   90.00
_cell.angle_gamma   90.00
#
_symmetry.space_group_name_H-M   'P 1'
#
loop_
_entity.id
_entity.type
_entity.pdbx_description
1 polymer ?
#
loop_
_entity_poly.entity_id
_entity_poly.type
_entity_poly.pdbx_seq_one_letter_code
_entity_poly.pdbx_strand_id
1 'polypeptide(L)'
;MNIGKYLHDFQNDLQQFIASEAVVSTDQLQEWQTMLGIMILDMEGVRGAIQGAADVHDGIALMAKLLDAAHTDKLDADQVRCLIEPLRDRLWITIEDARQVM
;
A
#
# COMPACT_ATOMS: atom_id res chain seq x y z
N MET A 1 -3.97 -6.29 -10.01
CA MET A 1 -2.92 -7.24 -10.36
C MET A 1 -2.63 -8.05 -9.11
N ASN A 2 -2.55 -9.38 -9.17
CA ASN A 2 -2.37 -10.20 -7.96
C ASN A 2 -0.88 -10.39 -7.68
N ILE A 3 -0.27 -9.46 -6.95
CA ILE A 3 1.14 -9.49 -6.53
C ILE A 3 1.52 -10.85 -5.92
N GLY A 4 0.62 -11.45 -5.14
CA GLY A 4 0.85 -12.76 -4.54
C GLY A 4 1.03 -13.88 -5.56
N LYS A 5 0.31 -13.81 -6.69
CA LYS A 5 0.50 -14.75 -7.80
C LYS A 5 1.85 -14.53 -8.49
N TYR A 6 2.21 -13.29 -8.80
CA TYR A 6 3.51 -12.99 -9.44
C TYR A 6 4.72 -13.38 -8.59
N LEU A 7 4.66 -13.12 -7.28
CA LEU A 7 5.70 -13.56 -6.33
C LEU A 7 5.81 -15.09 -6.32
N HIS A 8 4.68 -15.79 -6.32
CA HIS A 8 4.67 -17.25 -6.31
C HIS A 8 5.22 -17.83 -7.63
N ASP A 9 4.78 -17.30 -8.77
CA ASP A 9 5.23 -17.73 -10.09
C ASP A 9 6.74 -17.49 -10.24
N PHE A 10 7.24 -16.30 -9.85
CA PHE A 10 8.67 -15.99 -9.89
C PHE A 10 9.51 -16.87 -8.95
N GLN A 11 9.00 -17.16 -7.76
CA GLN A 11 9.64 -18.09 -6.83
C GLN A 11 9.75 -19.50 -7.43
N ASN A 12 8.69 -19.99 -8.08
CA ASN A 12 8.67 -21.29 -8.73
C ASN A 12 9.68 -21.36 -9.88
N ASP A 13 9.76 -20.32 -10.72
CA ASP A 13 10.73 -20.23 -11.82
C ASP A 13 12.18 -20.28 -11.30
N LEU A 14 12.49 -19.51 -10.25
CA LEU A 14 13.82 -19.54 -9.63
C LEU A 14 14.14 -20.93 -9.03
N GLN A 15 13.18 -21.57 -8.37
CA GLN A 15 13.37 -22.91 -7.80
C GLN A 15 13.60 -23.96 -8.88
N GLN A 16 12.84 -23.91 -9.98
CA GLN A 16 13.03 -24.81 -11.12
C GLN A 16 14.39 -24.59 -11.78
N PHE A 17 14.81 -23.34 -11.96
CA PHE A 17 16.13 -23.03 -12.48
C PHE A 17 17.24 -23.62 -11.59
N ILE A 18 17.19 -23.35 -10.28
CA ILE A 18 18.17 -23.87 -9.30
C ILE A 18 18.23 -25.40 -9.34
N ALA A 19 17.07 -26.07 -9.45
CA ALA A 19 16.99 -27.52 -9.51
C ALA A 19 17.47 -28.11 -10.86
N SER A 20 17.49 -27.32 -11.93
CA SER A 20 17.81 -27.79 -13.29
C SER A 20 19.31 -27.85 -13.61
N GLU A 21 20.17 -27.23 -12.79
CA GLU A 21 21.60 -27.00 -13.08
C GLU A 21 21.86 -26.35 -14.46
N ALA A 22 20.84 -25.73 -15.06
CA ALA A 22 20.94 -25.11 -16.37
C ALA A 22 21.82 -23.85 -16.33
N VAL A 23 22.43 -23.53 -17.47
CA VAL A 23 23.14 -22.26 -17.63
C VAL A 23 22.11 -21.17 -17.86
N VAL A 24 22.12 -20.13 -17.03
CA VAL A 24 21.27 -18.95 -17.21
C VAL A 24 21.72 -18.16 -18.44
N SER A 25 20.79 -17.82 -19.32
CA SER A 25 21.06 -16.92 -20.42
C SER A 25 20.89 -15.45 -19.99
N THR A 26 21.52 -14.53 -20.73
CA THR A 26 21.32 -13.09 -20.53
C THR A 26 19.85 -12.70 -20.69
N ASP A 27 19.14 -13.31 -21.66
CA ASP A 27 17.73 -13.02 -21.90
C ASP A 27 16.87 -13.41 -20.70
N GLN A 28 17.15 -14.56 -20.08
CA GLN A 28 16.46 -15.02 -18.86
C GLN A 28 16.69 -14.05 -17.69
N LEU A 29 17.91 -13.55 -17.52
CA LEU A 29 18.21 -12.53 -16.50
C LEU A 29 17.43 -11.24 -16.76
N GLN A 30 17.30 -10.83 -18.02
CA GLN A 30 16.55 -9.64 -18.42
C GLN A 30 15.05 -9.78 -18.13
N GLU A 31 14.48 -10.96 -18.37
CA GLU A 31 13.09 -11.29 -18.04
C GLU A 31 12.85 -11.24 -16.52
N TRP A 32 13.73 -11.87 -15.73
CA TRP A 32 13.65 -11.83 -14.27
C TRP A 32 13.77 -10.41 -13.71
N GLN A 33 14.68 -9.61 -14.26
CA GLN A 33 14.83 -8.21 -13.89
C GLN A 33 13.56 -7.41 -14.19
N THR A 34 12.92 -7.65 -15.33
CA THR A 34 11.68 -6.99 -15.72
C THR A 34 10.53 -7.37 -14.79
N MET A 35 10.38 -8.68 -14.48
CA MET A 35 9.36 -9.16 -13.56
C MET A 35 9.54 -8.59 -12.15
N LEU A 36 10.78 -8.53 -11.65
CA LEU A 36 11.11 -7.88 -10.38
C LEU A 36 10.78 -6.39 -10.39
N GLY A 37 11.07 -5.68 -11.48
CA GLY A 37 10.74 -4.26 -11.62
C GLY A 37 9.23 -3.99 -11.52
N ILE A 38 8.41 -4.81 -12.18
CA ILE A 38 6.94 -4.72 -12.10
C ILE A 38 6.47 -4.97 -10.67
N MET A 39 6.97 -6.04 -10.02
CA MET A 39 6.61 -6.35 -8.64
C MET A 39 7.00 -5.22 -7.65
N ILE A 40 8.15 -4.58 -7.85
CA ILE A 40 8.60 -3.46 -7.01
C ILE A 40 7.64 -2.27 -7.14
N LEU A 41 7.27 -1.88 -8.36
CA LEU A 41 6.33 -0.79 -8.60
C LEU A 41 4.98 -1.06 -7.94
N ASP A 42 4.48 -2.28 -8.09
CA ASP A 42 3.22 -2.69 -7.46
C ASP A 42 3.30 -2.62 -5.92
N MET A 43 4.40 -3.11 -5.33
CA MET A 43 4.60 -3.07 -3.88
C MET A 43 4.77 -1.64 -3.35
N GLU A 44 5.40 -0.74 -4.10
CA GLU A 44 5.52 0.67 -3.73
C GLU A 44 4.17 1.37 -3.69
N GLY A 45 3.29 1.10 -4.65
CA GLY A 45 1.95 1.64 -4.63
C GLY A 45 1.08 1.08 -3.50
N VAL A 46 1.19 -0.22 -3.20
CA VAL A 46 0.54 -0.82 -2.02
C VAL A 46 1.07 -0.21 -0.71
N ARG A 47 2.38 0.05 -0.62
CA ARG A 47 2.99 0.73 0.53
C ARG A 47 2.41 2.14 0.73
N GLY A 48 2.23 2.90 -0.35
CA GLY A 48 1.58 4.20 -0.31
C GLY A 48 0.15 4.11 0.24
N ALA A 49 -0.62 3.12 -0.24
CA ALA A 49 -1.99 2.87 0.23
C ALA A 49 -2.03 2.53 1.74
N ILE A 50 -1.13 1.67 2.21
CA ILE A 50 -1.01 1.29 3.62
C ILE A 50 -0.66 2.52 4.48
N GLN A 51 0.29 3.35 4.04
CA GLN A 51 0.68 4.54 4.78
C GLN A 51 -0.48 5.55 4.86
N GLY A 52 -1.21 5.77 3.77
CA GLY A 52 -2.36 6.67 3.78
C GLY A 52 -3.48 6.21 4.72
N ALA A 53 -3.74 4.91 4.81
CA ALA A 53 -4.68 4.35 5.77
C ALA A 53 -4.21 4.51 7.22
N ALA A 54 -2.91 4.34 7.49
CA ALA A 54 -2.30 4.57 8.79
C ALA A 54 -2.43 6.05 9.22
N ASP A 55 -2.17 6.99 8.31
CA ASP A 55 -2.31 8.42 8.59
C ASP A 55 -3.76 8.78 8.99
N VAL A 56 -4.76 8.19 8.31
CA VAL A 56 -6.18 8.38 8.63
C VAL A 56 -6.52 7.80 10.00
N HIS A 57 -6.03 6.60 10.31
CA HIS A 57 -6.20 5.98 11.62
C HIS A 57 -5.64 6.86 12.74
N ASP A 58 -4.42 7.37 12.58
CA ASP A 58 -3.76 8.21 13.58
C ASP A 58 -4.48 9.55 13.77
N GLY A 59 -4.99 10.13 12.68
CA GLY A 59 -5.86 11.30 12.72
C GLY A 59 -7.15 11.07 13.52
N ILE A 60 -7.81 9.92 13.33
CA ILE A 60 -8.99 9.53 14.12
C ILE A 60 -8.64 9.33 15.60
N ALA A 61 -7.52 8.67 15.89
CA ALA A 61 -7.07 8.48 17.27
C ALA A 61 -6.75 9.81 17.97
N LEU A 62 -6.20 10.79 17.26
CA LEU A 62 -5.97 12.14 17.79
C LEU A 62 -7.28 12.86 18.08
N MET A 63 -8.28 12.78 17.19
CA MET A 63 -9.60 13.34 17.43
C MET A 63 -10.26 12.76 18.69
N ALA A 64 -10.15 11.45 18.90
CA ALA A 64 -10.66 10.80 20.10
C ALA A 64 -9.99 11.33 21.38
N LYS A 65 -8.67 11.58 21.35
CA LYS A 65 -7.94 12.18 22.48
C LYS A 65 -8.34 13.64 22.73
N LEU A 66 -8.62 14.41 21.69
CA LEU A 66 -9.07 15.80 21.81
C LEU A 66 -10.46 15.89 22.45
N LEU A 67 -11.36 14.97 22.09
CA LEU A 67 -12.67 14.80 22.73
C LEU A 67 -12.54 14.53 24.24
N ASP A 68 -11.71 13.55 24.59
CA ASP A 68 -11.45 13.17 25.98
C ASP A 68 -10.84 14.32 26.80
N ALA A 69 -9.85 15.02 26.22
CA ALA A 69 -9.18 16.15 26.86
C ALA A 69 -10.07 17.39 27.03
N ALA A 70 -11.03 17.60 26.13
CA ALA A 70 -12.02 18.67 26.24
C ALA A 70 -13.16 18.32 27.23
N HIS A 71 -13.11 17.14 27.87
CA HIS A 71 -14.13 16.62 28.79
C HIS A 71 -15.55 16.72 28.22
N THR A 72 -15.66 16.52 26.90
CA THR A 72 -16.92 16.64 26.17
C THR A 72 -17.12 15.41 25.32
N ASP A 73 -18.34 14.85 25.40
CA ASP A 73 -18.78 13.76 24.53
C ASP A 73 -19.31 14.29 23.18
N LYS A 74 -19.25 15.61 22.96
CA LYS A 74 -19.83 16.31 21.83
C LYS A 74 -18.83 17.28 21.23
N LEU A 75 -18.59 17.14 19.93
CA LEU A 75 -17.92 18.15 19.12
C LEU A 75 -18.96 18.98 18.39
N ASP A 76 -18.65 20.25 18.20
CA ASP A 76 -19.39 21.12 17.29
C ASP A 76 -19.27 20.60 15.84
N ALA A 77 -20.34 20.72 15.06
CA ALA A 77 -20.40 20.15 13.71
C ALA A 77 -19.33 20.75 12.79
N ASP A 78 -19.01 22.05 12.93
CA ASP A 78 -17.95 22.68 12.14
C ASP A 78 -16.56 22.24 12.61
N GLN A 79 -16.36 22.01 13.91
CA GLN A 79 -15.12 21.45 14.45
C GLN A 79 -14.88 20.02 13.93
N VAL A 80 -15.91 19.17 13.95
CA VAL A 80 -15.84 17.83 13.36
C VAL A 80 -15.52 17.92 11.88
N ARG A 81 -16.21 18.81 11.16
CA ARG A 81 -16.03 18.97 9.71
C ARG A 81 -14.60 19.37 9.37
N CYS A 82 -14.03 20.36 10.07
CA CYS A 82 -12.64 20.79 9.88
C CYS A 82 -11.61 19.69 10.15
N LEU A 83 -11.92 18.73 11.03
CA LEU A 83 -11.01 17.63 11.37
C LEU A 83 -11.18 16.41 10.43
N ILE A 84 -12.41 16.14 9.97
CA ILE A 84 -12.73 15.00 9.11
C ILE A 84 -12.42 15.29 7.64
N GLU A 85 -12.64 16.52 7.14
CA GLU A 85 -12.40 16.86 5.73
C GLU A 85 -10.99 16.51 5.24
N PRO A 86 -9.90 16.86 5.96
CA PRO A 86 -8.54 16.47 5.57
C PRO A 86 -8.32 14.95 5.57
N LEU A 87 -8.93 14.22 6.51
CA LEU A 87 -8.79 12.77 6.60
C LEU A 87 -9.56 12.05 5.48
N ARG A 88 -10.74 12.56 5.13
CA ARG A 88 -11.53 12.10 3.99
C ARG A 88 -10.74 12.32 2.70
N ASP A 89 -10.15 13.49 2.51
CA ASP A 89 -9.40 13.81 1.30
C ASP A 89 -8.12 12.95 1.21
N ARG A 90 -7.43 12.73 2.34
CA ARG A 90 -6.30 11.79 2.43
C ARG A 90 -6.72 10.36 2.08
N LEU A 91 -7.85 9.89 2.61
CA LEU A 91 -8.37 8.56 2.32
C LEU A 91 -8.76 8.43 0.85
N TRP A 92 -9.37 9.46 0.26
CA TRP A 92 -9.73 9.48 -1.16
C TRP A 92 -8.50 9.35 -2.05
N ILE A 93 -7.47 10.15 -1.80
CA ILE A 93 -6.19 10.08 -2.53
C ILE A 93 -5.58 8.69 -2.37
N THR A 94 -5.57 8.15 -1.15
CA THR A 94 -5.04 6.81 -0.85
C THR A 94 -5.77 5.72 -1.64
N ILE A 95 -7.10 5.82 -1.77
CA ILE A 95 -7.92 4.87 -2.53
C ILE A 95 -7.67 4.99 -4.04
N GLU A 96 -7.53 6.20 -4.57
CA GLU A 96 -7.22 6.41 -5.98
C GLU A 96 -5.79 5.94 -6.32
N ASP A 97 -4.81 6.23 -5.48
CA ASP A 97 -3.44 5.72 -5.60
C ASP A 97 -3.43 4.19 -5.58
N ALA A 98 -4.18 3.57 -4.66
CA ALA A 98 -4.32 2.12 -4.61
C ALA A 98 -4.97 1.54 -5.89
N ARG A 99 -5.98 2.22 -6.44
CA ARG A 99 -6.67 1.77 -7.66
C ARG A 99 -5.79 1.89 -8.91
N GLN A 100 -4.85 2.83 -8.96
CA GLN A 100 -3.92 2.95 -10.08
C GLN A 100 -2.85 1.84 -10.10
N VAL A 101 -2.64 1.19 -8.95
CA VAL A 101 -1.61 0.17 -8.74
C VAL A 101 -2.20 -1.25 -8.76
N MET A 102 -3.50 -1.38 -8.43
CA MET A 102 -4.27 -2.64 -8.53
C MET A 102 -4.89 -2.83 -9.91
#